data_AF-N1MJF3-F1
#
_entry.id   AF-N1MJF3-F1
#
_cell.length_a   1.000
_cell.length_b   1.000
_cell.length_c   1.000
_cell.angle_alpha   90.00
_cell.angle_beta   90.00
_cell.angle_gamma   90.00
#
_symmetry.space_group_name_H-M   'P 1'
#
loop_
_entity.id
_entity.type
_entity.pdbx_description
1 polymer ?
#
loop_
_entity_poly.entity_id
_entity_poly.type
_entity_poly.pdbx_seq_one_letter_code
_entity_poly.pdbx_strand_id
1 'polypeptide(L)'
;MRDKITDAQRQIIIDLLPVSLSLRQIAVAMDLGNQAVSRAAKPFIAIMQATGTLPLCQCGQPRFHPRICGRTAGVGGKADTPEMLARRASVIAAIMTGETYMEIGTRFGIDSSAVRQYQRHLTPAQRDRRKAMERARRMETAPSVSRPIRDHLYRRIASYVPRWLDQHLHDDVTSEAYIALLDGTISEADLRENVERFARVARDSFASKWGHLSLNAKMFADSDATLADLIPDPAALAAFDRIFEEVL
;
A
#
# COMPACT_ATOMS: atom_id res chain seq x y z
N MET A 1 -15.92 -4.63 43.99
CA MET A 1 -15.79 -5.80 44.88
C MET A 1 -15.03 -6.89 44.13
N ARG A 2 -14.06 -7.56 44.76
CA ARG A 2 -13.44 -8.77 44.17
C ARG A 2 -14.29 -9.93 44.63
N ASP A 3 -15.06 -10.54 43.74
CA ASP A 3 -15.83 -11.74 44.08
C ASP A 3 -14.86 -12.83 44.52
N LYS A 4 -14.98 -13.25 45.79
CA LYS A 4 -14.17 -14.33 46.34
C LYS A 4 -14.76 -15.64 45.80
N ILE A 5 -14.02 -16.31 44.94
CA ILE A 5 -14.35 -17.67 44.48
C ILE A 5 -14.30 -18.60 45.71
N THR A 6 -15.40 -19.30 45.96
CA THR A 6 -15.49 -20.30 47.04
C THR A 6 -14.73 -21.57 46.67
N ASP A 7 -14.41 -22.42 47.65
CA ASP A 7 -13.72 -23.69 47.38
C ASP A 7 -14.56 -24.63 46.50
N ALA A 8 -15.89 -24.62 46.67
CA ALA A 8 -16.82 -25.35 45.81
C ALA A 8 -16.75 -24.86 44.35
N GLN A 9 -16.77 -23.55 44.12
CA GLN A 9 -16.60 -22.98 42.78
C GLN A 9 -15.22 -23.31 42.20
N ARG A 10 -14.17 -23.30 43.02
CA ARG A 10 -12.83 -23.68 42.58
C ARG A 10 -12.79 -25.13 42.10
N GLN A 11 -13.45 -26.05 42.80
CA GLN A 11 -13.53 -27.45 42.37
C GLN A 11 -14.24 -27.59 41.02
N ILE A 12 -15.38 -26.92 40.83
CA ILE A 12 -16.10 -26.91 39.54
C ILE A 12 -15.22 -26.37 38.40
N ILE A 13 -14.42 -25.32 38.65
CA ILE A 13 -13.47 -24.80 37.66
C ILE A 13 -12.47 -25.88 37.26
N ILE A 14 -11.91 -26.62 38.21
CA ILE A 14 -10.95 -27.70 37.96
C ILE A 14 -11.57 -28.79 37.10
N ASP A 15 -12.78 -29.24 37.45
CA ASP A 15 -13.50 -30.31 36.74
C ASP A 15 -13.85 -29.90 35.30
N LEU A 16 -14.04 -28.60 35.05
CA LEU A 16 -14.34 -28.06 33.72
C LEU A 16 -13.10 -27.83 32.84
N LEU A 17 -11.87 -27.78 33.39
CA LEU A 17 -10.65 -27.50 32.61
C LEU A 17 -10.38 -28.50 31.47
N PRO A 18 -10.54 -29.82 31.64
CA PRO A 18 -10.29 -30.79 30.57
C PRO A 18 -11.26 -30.67 29.39
N VAL A 19 -12.52 -30.34 29.67
CA VAL A 19 -13.61 -30.33 28.68
C VAL A 19 -13.85 -28.96 28.03
N SER A 20 -13.53 -27.87 28.73
CA SER A 20 -13.78 -26.52 28.23
C SER A 20 -12.76 -26.08 27.19
N LEU A 21 -13.21 -25.34 26.16
CA LEU A 21 -12.34 -24.83 25.10
C LEU A 21 -11.64 -23.52 25.49
N SER A 22 -12.20 -22.77 26.45
CA SER A 22 -11.61 -21.51 26.96
C SER A 22 -12.04 -21.20 28.39
N LEU A 23 -11.22 -20.42 29.11
CA LEU A 23 -11.58 -19.91 30.45
C LEU A 23 -12.80 -19.00 30.43
N ARG A 24 -13.06 -18.35 29.29
CA ARG A 24 -14.27 -17.54 29.08
C ARG A 24 -15.54 -18.40 29.09
N GLN A 25 -15.50 -19.61 28.53
CA GLN A 25 -16.66 -20.51 28.57
C GLN A 25 -16.98 -20.92 30.02
N ILE A 26 -15.96 -21.23 30.82
CA ILE A 26 -16.11 -21.53 32.25
C ILE A 26 -16.71 -20.32 32.98
N ALA A 27 -16.18 -19.12 32.70
CA ALA A 27 -16.69 -17.87 33.26
C ALA A 27 -18.18 -17.64 32.95
N VAL A 28 -18.61 -17.86 31.70
CA VAL A 28 -20.01 -17.76 31.30
C VAL A 28 -20.87 -18.84 31.96
N ALA A 29 -20.39 -20.09 32.00
CA ALA A 29 -21.14 -21.22 32.57
C ALA A 29 -21.37 -21.07 34.09
N MET A 30 -20.48 -20.37 34.78
CA MET A 30 -20.54 -20.17 36.23
C MET A 30 -21.04 -18.79 36.66
N ASP A 31 -21.38 -17.92 35.70
CA ASP A 31 -21.67 -16.50 35.93
C ASP A 31 -20.60 -15.78 36.76
N LEU A 32 -19.33 -16.01 36.40
CA LEU A 32 -18.16 -15.44 37.07
C LEU A 32 -17.40 -14.49 36.14
N GLY A 33 -16.69 -13.53 36.72
CA GLY A 33 -15.76 -12.70 35.97
C GLY A 33 -14.59 -13.51 35.40
N ASN A 34 -14.24 -13.29 34.12
CA ASN A 34 -13.14 -14.01 33.43
C ASN A 34 -11.79 -13.91 34.17
N GLN A 35 -11.49 -12.75 34.78
CA GLN A 35 -10.28 -12.62 35.61
C GLN A 35 -10.31 -13.49 36.86
N ALA A 36 -11.48 -13.67 37.50
CA ALA A 36 -11.61 -14.48 38.70
C ALA A 36 -11.33 -15.95 38.36
N VAL A 37 -11.97 -16.47 37.32
CA VAL A 37 -11.73 -17.83 36.79
C VAL A 37 -10.27 -18.01 36.39
N SER A 38 -9.66 -17.05 35.69
CA SER A 38 -8.26 -17.13 35.29
C SER A 38 -7.31 -17.25 36.49
N ARG A 39 -7.52 -16.47 37.55
CA ARG A 39 -6.70 -16.55 38.77
C ARG A 39 -6.88 -17.89 39.48
N ALA A 40 -8.12 -18.40 39.57
CA ALA A 40 -8.41 -19.68 40.21
C ALA A 40 -7.87 -20.88 39.42
N ALA A 41 -7.93 -20.84 38.09
CA ALA A 41 -7.49 -21.93 37.22
C ALA A 41 -5.97 -22.01 37.04
N LYS A 42 -5.25 -20.88 37.14
CA LYS A 42 -3.80 -20.80 36.82
C LYS A 42 -2.92 -21.86 37.53
N PRO A 43 -3.07 -22.12 38.85
CA PRO A 43 -2.28 -23.16 39.51
C PRO A 43 -2.53 -24.55 38.93
N PHE A 44 -3.79 -24.88 38.61
CA PHE A 44 -4.17 -26.19 38.08
C PHE A 44 -3.73 -26.39 36.65
N ILE A 45 -3.80 -25.35 35.81
CA ILE A 45 -3.25 -25.38 34.45
C ILE A 45 -1.74 -25.68 34.50
N ALA A 46 -1.00 -25.07 35.44
CA ALA A 46 0.43 -25.34 35.60
C ALA A 46 0.71 -26.80 35.99
N ILE A 47 -0.09 -27.37 36.89
CA ILE A 47 0.00 -28.79 37.30
C ILE A 47 -0.34 -29.70 36.11
N MET A 48 -1.41 -29.42 35.37
CA MET A 48 -1.80 -30.20 34.18
C MET A 48 -0.74 -30.14 33.09
N GLN A 49 -0.11 -28.98 32.90
CA GLN A 49 0.98 -28.82 31.94
C GLN A 49 2.23 -29.60 32.37
N ALA A 50 2.60 -29.56 33.66
CA ALA A 50 3.74 -30.30 34.20
C ALA A 50 3.55 -31.82 34.13
N THR A 51 2.31 -32.30 34.27
CA THR A 51 1.94 -33.73 34.20
C THR A 51 1.62 -34.22 32.79
N GLY A 52 1.63 -33.33 31.79
CA GLY A 52 1.27 -33.69 30.40
C GLY A 52 -0.21 -34.03 30.20
N THR A 53 -1.07 -33.71 31.16
CA THR A 53 -2.52 -33.98 31.10
C THR A 53 -3.32 -32.82 30.50
N LEU A 54 -2.68 -31.67 30.27
CA LEU A 54 -3.33 -30.51 29.65
C LEU A 54 -3.60 -30.79 28.16
N PRO A 55 -4.86 -30.73 27.69
CA PRO A 55 -5.19 -30.95 26.30
C PRO A 55 -4.44 -29.96 25.40
N LEU A 56 -4.13 -30.36 24.17
CA LEU A 56 -3.62 -29.44 23.17
C LEU A 56 -4.76 -28.59 22.58
N CYS A 57 -4.44 -27.35 22.23
CA CYS A 57 -5.27 -26.50 21.39
C CYS A 57 -5.18 -26.97 19.93
N GLN A 58 -6.15 -26.58 19.09
CA GLN A 58 -6.14 -26.87 17.64
C GLN A 58 -4.93 -26.28 16.88
N CYS A 59 -4.17 -25.37 17.49
CA CYS A 59 -2.90 -24.85 16.96
C CYS A 59 -1.67 -25.70 17.37
N GLY A 60 -1.85 -26.80 18.11
CA GLY A 60 -0.78 -27.67 18.61
C GLY A 60 -0.09 -27.18 19.89
N GLN A 61 -0.41 -25.97 20.37
CA GLN A 61 0.09 -25.46 21.65
C GLN A 61 -0.74 -25.97 22.83
N PRO A 62 -0.21 -25.99 24.07
CA PRO A 62 -1.01 -26.32 25.26
C PRO A 62 -2.26 -25.44 25.37
N ARG A 63 -3.41 -26.01 25.74
CA ARG A 63 -4.66 -25.25 25.88
C ARG A 63 -4.49 -24.14 26.94
N PHE A 64 -5.23 -23.03 26.77
CA PHE A 64 -5.12 -21.80 27.59
C PHE A 64 -3.77 -21.05 27.48
N HIS A 65 -3.00 -21.26 26.41
CA HIS A 65 -1.78 -20.50 26.17
C HIS A 65 -2.03 -18.97 26.10
N PRO A 66 -1.06 -18.13 26.54
CA PRO A 66 -1.28 -16.69 26.75
C PRO A 66 -1.59 -15.90 25.48
N ARG A 67 -1.17 -16.36 24.31
CA ARG A 67 -1.57 -15.74 23.03
C ARG A 67 -3.00 -16.16 22.70
N ILE A 68 -3.86 -15.26 22.25
CA ILE A 68 -5.15 -15.66 21.67
C ILE A 68 -4.84 -16.58 20.50
N CYS A 69 -5.24 -17.85 20.57
CA CYS A 69 -5.05 -18.77 19.47
C CYS A 69 -5.87 -18.27 18.28
N GLY A 70 -5.23 -17.90 17.17
CA GLY A 70 -5.94 -17.43 15.98
C GLY A 70 -6.99 -18.42 15.45
N ARG A 71 -6.87 -19.72 15.78
CA ARG A 71 -7.88 -20.76 15.43
C ARG A 71 -9.05 -20.83 16.42
N THR A 72 -8.85 -20.60 17.72
CA THR A 72 -9.95 -20.54 18.72
C THR A 72 -10.41 -19.12 19.06
N ALA A 73 -9.80 -18.09 18.47
CA ALA A 73 -10.24 -16.69 18.57
C ALA A 73 -11.69 -16.52 18.09
N GLY A 74 -12.16 -17.38 17.19
CA GLY A 74 -13.56 -17.44 16.75
C GLY A 74 -14.54 -18.04 17.79
N VAL A 75 -14.05 -18.67 18.85
CA VAL A 75 -14.88 -19.27 19.93
C VAL A 75 -15.13 -18.25 21.05
N GLY A 76 -14.33 -17.18 21.13
CA GLY A 76 -14.49 -16.08 22.08
C GLY A 76 -14.88 -14.74 21.46
N GLY A 77 -14.66 -14.53 20.16
CA GLY A 77 -15.45 -13.59 19.37
C GLY A 77 -16.87 -14.13 19.27
N LYS A 78 -17.89 -13.27 19.17
CA LYS A 78 -19.25 -13.74 18.86
C LYS A 78 -19.12 -14.70 17.67
N ALA A 79 -19.60 -15.94 17.81
CA ALA A 79 -19.70 -16.85 16.68
C ALA A 79 -20.38 -16.07 15.55
N ASP A 80 -19.80 -16.10 14.36
CA ASP A 80 -20.37 -15.38 13.23
C ASP A 80 -21.83 -15.82 13.09
N THR A 81 -22.76 -14.87 13.16
CA THR A 81 -24.16 -15.18 12.90
C THR A 81 -24.30 -15.66 11.45
N PRO A 82 -25.36 -16.42 11.10
CA PRO A 82 -25.62 -16.80 9.71
C PRO A 82 -25.58 -15.60 8.77
N GLU A 83 -26.08 -14.45 9.22
CA GLU A 83 -26.02 -13.18 8.51
C GLU A 83 -24.58 -12.66 8.30
N MET A 84 -23.72 -12.74 9.31
CA MET A 84 -22.31 -12.38 9.19
C MET A 84 -21.55 -13.30 8.23
N LEU A 85 -21.87 -14.59 8.23
CA LEU A 85 -21.31 -15.56 7.29
C LEU A 85 -21.75 -15.28 5.85
N ALA A 86 -23.04 -14.99 5.64
CA ALA A 86 -23.57 -14.61 4.34
C ALA A 86 -22.92 -13.31 3.84
N ARG A 87 -22.83 -12.28 4.69
CA ARG A 87 -22.15 -11.03 4.36
C ARG A 87 -20.68 -11.26 4.01
N ARG A 88 -19.97 -12.09 4.78
CA ARG A 88 -18.57 -12.46 4.50
C ARG A 88 -18.44 -13.12 3.13
N ALA A 89 -19.33 -14.07 2.80
CA ALA A 89 -19.30 -14.75 1.51
C ALA A 89 -19.50 -13.75 0.36
N SER A 90 -20.44 -12.81 0.49
CA SER A 90 -20.69 -11.77 -0.52
C SER A 90 -19.50 -10.82 -0.70
N VAL A 91 -18.86 -10.38 0.39
CA VAL A 91 -17.66 -9.53 0.33
C VAL A 91 -16.49 -10.29 -0.30
N ILE A 92 -16.29 -11.56 0.04
CA ILE A 92 -15.24 -12.39 -0.57
C ILE A 92 -15.49 -12.57 -2.07
N ALA A 93 -16.74 -12.84 -2.48
CA ALA A 93 -17.09 -12.97 -3.89
C ALA A 93 -16.73 -11.70 -4.66
N ALA A 94 -17.02 -10.53 -4.10
CA ALA A 94 -16.67 -9.23 -4.66
C ALA A 94 -15.15 -8.98 -4.80
N ILE A 95 -14.37 -9.37 -3.79
CA ILE A 95 -12.91 -9.30 -3.87
C ILE A 95 -12.39 -10.19 -5.01
N MET A 96 -13.02 -11.35 -5.19
CA MET A 96 -12.64 -12.34 -6.20
C MET A 96 -13.13 -12.00 -7.62
N THR A 97 -14.14 -11.14 -7.79
CA THR A 97 -14.52 -10.57 -9.08
C THR A 97 -13.62 -9.42 -9.52
N GLY A 98 -12.76 -8.91 -8.61
CA GLY A 98 -11.79 -7.88 -8.94
C GLY A 98 -12.23 -6.45 -8.62
N GLU A 99 -13.42 -6.28 -8.03
CA GLU A 99 -13.90 -4.99 -7.53
C GLU A 99 -12.87 -4.33 -6.58
N THR A 100 -12.80 -3.01 -6.60
CA THR A 100 -11.95 -2.23 -5.70
C THR A 100 -12.50 -2.25 -4.28
N TYR A 101 -11.62 -2.12 -3.27
CA TYR A 101 -12.08 -2.07 -1.88
C TYR A 101 -13.00 -0.87 -1.59
N MET A 102 -12.89 0.21 -2.37
CA MET A 102 -13.78 1.36 -2.27
C MET A 102 -15.19 1.02 -2.76
N GLU A 103 -15.32 0.42 -3.94
CA GLU A 103 -16.62 -0.01 -4.48
C GLU A 103 -17.33 -1.00 -3.56
N ILE A 104 -16.58 -1.99 -3.05
CA ILE A 104 -17.08 -2.96 -2.08
C ILE A 104 -17.52 -2.25 -0.80
N GLY A 105 -16.72 -1.30 -0.32
CA GLY A 105 -17.03 -0.53 0.88
C GLY A 105 -18.34 0.23 0.76
N THR A 106 -18.52 0.96 -0.35
CA THR A 106 -19.76 1.67 -0.68
C THR A 106 -20.95 0.72 -0.75
N ARG A 107 -20.83 -0.40 -1.47
CA ARG A 107 -21.93 -1.36 -1.67
C ARG A 107 -22.40 -1.99 -0.35
N PHE A 108 -21.48 -2.32 0.55
CA PHE A 108 -21.80 -3.01 1.80
C PHE A 108 -21.86 -2.08 3.02
N GLY A 109 -21.74 -0.77 2.83
CA GLY A 109 -21.74 0.21 3.93
C GLY A 109 -20.62 -0.04 4.94
N ILE A 110 -19.40 -0.34 4.47
CA ILE A 110 -18.22 -0.57 5.33
C ILE A 110 -17.01 0.20 4.81
N ASP A 111 -16.11 0.56 5.73
CA ASP A 111 -14.87 1.21 5.35
C ASP A 111 -13.97 0.31 4.50
N SER A 112 -13.22 0.91 3.57
CA SER A 112 -12.31 0.18 2.67
C SER A 112 -11.22 -0.60 3.42
N SER A 113 -10.78 -0.12 4.60
CA SER A 113 -9.86 -0.87 5.46
C SER A 113 -10.52 -2.09 6.11
N ALA A 114 -11.81 -2.01 6.41
CA ALA A 114 -12.58 -3.16 6.91
C ALA A 114 -12.73 -4.21 5.82
N VAL A 115 -12.91 -3.81 4.55
CA VAL A 115 -12.90 -4.74 3.40
C VAL A 115 -11.57 -5.50 3.33
N ARG A 116 -10.43 -4.84 3.53
CA ARG A 116 -9.10 -5.52 3.53
C ARG A 116 -9.01 -6.62 4.58
N GLN A 117 -9.67 -6.47 5.73
CA GLN A 117 -9.66 -7.52 6.76
C GLN A 117 -10.30 -8.82 6.26
N TYR A 118 -11.21 -8.78 5.27
CA TYR A 118 -11.82 -9.98 4.70
C TYR A 118 -10.82 -10.86 3.92
N GLN A 119 -9.67 -10.32 3.51
CA GLN A 119 -8.61 -11.11 2.85
C GLN A 119 -8.08 -12.26 3.71
N ARG A 120 -8.14 -12.12 5.04
CA ARG A 120 -7.71 -13.19 5.97
C ARG A 120 -8.56 -14.46 5.81
N HIS A 121 -9.79 -14.31 5.32
CA HIS A 121 -10.74 -15.40 5.10
C HIS A 121 -10.63 -16.05 3.71
N LEU A 122 -9.78 -15.53 2.83
CA LEU A 122 -9.52 -16.17 1.52
C LEU A 122 -8.78 -17.49 1.70
N THR A 123 -9.16 -18.49 0.90
CA THR A 123 -8.39 -19.73 0.77
C THR A 123 -7.04 -19.47 0.09
N PRO A 124 -6.04 -20.36 0.22
CA PRO A 124 -4.77 -20.22 -0.49
C PRO A 124 -4.94 -20.02 -2.00
N ALA A 125 -5.77 -20.85 -2.64
CA ALA A 125 -6.07 -20.74 -4.07
C ALA A 125 -6.71 -19.39 -4.45
N GLN A 126 -7.62 -18.87 -3.63
CA GLN A 126 -8.21 -17.55 -3.84
C GLN A 126 -7.18 -16.42 -3.71
N ARG A 127 -6.25 -16.51 -2.75
CA ARG A 127 -5.17 -15.52 -2.61
C ARG A 127 -4.27 -15.51 -3.83
N ASP A 128 -3.91 -16.67 -4.37
CA ASP A 128 -3.05 -16.75 -5.54
C ASP A 128 -3.75 -16.24 -6.79
N ARG A 129 -5.03 -16.57 -6.98
CA ARG A 129 -5.87 -15.99 -8.03
C ARG A 129 -5.98 -14.47 -7.90
N ARG A 130 -6.15 -13.94 -6.68
CA ARG A 130 -6.17 -12.49 -6.43
C ARG A 130 -4.84 -11.82 -6.79
N LYS A 131 -3.71 -12.41 -6.40
CA LYS A 131 -2.38 -11.91 -6.79
C LYS A 131 -2.22 -11.89 -8.32
N ALA A 132 -2.72 -12.91 -9.02
CA ALA A 132 -2.68 -12.96 -10.48
C ALA A 132 -3.53 -11.83 -11.10
N MET A 133 -4.74 -11.59 -10.60
CA MET A 133 -5.59 -10.47 -11.04
C MET A 133 -4.93 -9.10 -10.78
N GLU A 134 -4.31 -8.91 -9.61
CA GLU A 134 -3.60 -7.67 -9.30
C GLU A 134 -2.37 -7.46 -10.20
N ARG A 135 -1.66 -8.53 -10.55
CA ARG A 135 -0.56 -8.48 -11.52
C ARG A 135 -1.07 -8.11 -12.91
N ALA A 136 -2.13 -8.75 -13.39
CA ALA A 136 -2.72 -8.46 -14.69
C ALA A 136 -3.19 -7.00 -14.76
N ARG A 137 -3.94 -6.54 -13.76
CA ARG A 137 -4.36 -5.13 -13.66
C ARG A 137 -3.17 -4.18 -13.63
N ARG A 138 -2.11 -4.49 -12.88
CA ARG A 138 -0.89 -3.69 -12.90
C ARG A 138 -0.22 -3.67 -14.27
N MET A 139 -0.23 -4.75 -15.03
CA MET A 139 0.33 -4.77 -16.39
C MET A 139 -0.52 -3.96 -17.36
N GLU A 140 -1.84 -3.92 -17.16
CA GLU A 140 -2.78 -3.18 -18.01
C GLU A 140 -2.81 -1.68 -17.69
N THR A 141 -2.80 -1.31 -16.40
CA THR A 141 -2.91 0.09 -15.96
C THR A 141 -1.56 0.75 -15.69
N ALA A 142 -0.46 0.01 -15.58
CA ALA A 142 0.83 0.66 -15.52
C ALA A 142 1.13 1.19 -16.92
N PRO A 143 1.24 2.51 -17.13
CA PRO A 143 2.02 2.97 -18.26
C PRO A 143 3.36 2.25 -18.16
N SER A 144 3.94 1.86 -19.30
CA SER A 144 5.27 1.26 -19.37
C SER A 144 6.34 2.29 -18.98
N VAL A 145 6.22 2.84 -17.78
CA VAL A 145 7.24 3.61 -17.11
C VAL A 145 8.24 2.54 -16.70
N SER A 146 9.16 2.21 -17.62
CA SER A 146 10.46 1.73 -17.20
C SER A 146 10.86 2.68 -16.07
N ARG A 147 11.06 2.18 -14.85
CA ARG A 147 11.48 3.04 -13.75
C ARG A 147 12.93 3.38 -14.07
N PRO A 148 13.25 4.54 -14.67
CA PRO A 148 14.57 4.75 -15.24
C PRO A 148 15.62 4.70 -14.14
N ILE A 149 15.22 5.08 -12.92
CA ILE A 149 15.97 4.97 -11.65
C ILE A 149 16.57 3.57 -11.36
N ARG A 150 16.04 2.49 -11.95
CA ARG A 150 16.61 1.14 -11.81
C ARG A 150 17.63 0.78 -12.90
N ASP A 151 17.68 1.54 -13.98
CA ASP A 151 18.70 1.42 -15.01
C ASP A 151 20.03 2.00 -14.50
N HIS A 152 21.11 1.25 -14.69
CA HIS A 152 22.47 1.68 -14.38
C HIS A 152 22.89 2.91 -15.19
N LEU A 153 22.44 3.04 -16.45
CA LEU A 153 22.75 4.19 -17.29
C LEU A 153 22.12 5.46 -16.73
N TYR A 154 20.85 5.41 -16.34
CA TYR A 154 20.17 6.55 -15.73
C TYR A 154 20.86 7.02 -14.45
N ARG A 155 21.30 6.09 -13.59
CA ARG A 155 22.08 6.44 -12.38
C ARG A 155 23.44 7.04 -12.70
N ARG A 156 24.11 6.53 -13.74
CA ARG A 156 25.40 7.07 -14.20
C ARG A 156 25.22 8.49 -14.73
N ILE A 157 24.21 8.74 -15.54
CA ILE A 157 23.83 10.08 -16.02
C ILE A 157 23.55 11.02 -14.85
N ALA A 158 22.69 10.60 -13.92
CA ALA A 158 22.35 11.37 -12.71
C ALA A 158 23.60 11.75 -11.90
N SER A 159 24.63 10.90 -11.87
CA SER A 159 25.88 11.18 -11.16
C SER A 159 26.76 12.26 -11.82
N TYR A 160 26.55 12.53 -13.12
CA TYR A 160 27.22 13.60 -13.85
C TYR A 160 26.47 14.93 -13.78
N VAL A 161 25.18 14.92 -13.43
CA VAL A 161 24.39 16.14 -13.26
C VAL A 161 24.91 16.91 -12.03
N PRO A 162 25.23 18.21 -12.16
CA PRO A 162 25.76 18.98 -11.05
C PRO A 162 24.76 19.16 -9.91
N ARG A 163 25.23 19.00 -8.66
CA ARG A 163 24.40 19.11 -7.44
C ARG A 163 23.89 20.53 -7.12
N TRP A 164 24.35 21.54 -7.84
CA TRP A 164 23.87 22.93 -7.65
C TRP A 164 22.56 23.20 -8.39
N LEU A 165 22.13 22.31 -9.28
CA LEU A 165 20.79 22.36 -9.88
C LEU A 165 19.73 21.99 -8.84
N ASP A 166 18.56 22.61 -8.93
CA ASP A 166 17.38 22.18 -8.17
C ASP A 166 16.98 20.74 -8.52
N GLN A 167 16.36 20.02 -7.59
CA GLN A 167 15.99 18.61 -7.78
C GLN A 167 15.12 18.39 -9.03
N HIS A 168 14.23 19.33 -9.36
CA HIS A 168 13.40 19.22 -10.56
C HIS A 168 14.23 19.32 -11.84
N LEU A 169 15.10 20.33 -11.94
CA LEU A 169 16.03 20.48 -13.06
C LEU A 169 17.00 19.31 -13.17
N HIS A 170 17.41 18.78 -12.02
CA HIS A 170 18.27 17.62 -11.97
C HIS A 170 17.59 16.40 -12.62
N ASP A 171 16.32 16.16 -12.30
CA ASP A 171 15.54 15.06 -12.87
C ASP A 171 15.23 15.27 -14.36
N ASP A 172 14.97 16.50 -14.78
CA ASP A 172 14.74 16.86 -16.19
C ASP A 172 16.01 16.65 -17.03
N VAL A 173 17.15 17.20 -16.60
CA VAL A 173 18.45 17.02 -17.27
C VAL A 173 18.83 15.53 -17.34
N THR A 174 18.58 14.78 -16.27
CA THR A 174 18.85 13.33 -16.25
C THR A 174 17.97 12.61 -17.28
N SER A 175 16.70 12.98 -17.36
CA SER A 175 15.73 12.38 -18.29
C SER A 175 16.04 12.70 -19.74
N GLU A 176 16.33 13.96 -20.07
CA GLU A 176 16.70 14.39 -21.42
C GLU A 176 18.00 13.72 -21.90
N ALA A 177 19.04 13.71 -21.07
CA ALA A 177 20.30 13.05 -21.43
C ALA A 177 20.12 11.54 -21.59
N TYR A 178 19.25 10.91 -20.80
CA TYR A 178 18.94 9.48 -20.94
C TYR A 178 18.20 9.19 -22.26
N ILE A 179 17.22 10.01 -22.62
CA ILE A 179 16.52 9.90 -23.91
C ILE A 179 17.50 10.10 -25.08
N ALA A 180 18.32 11.16 -25.03
CA ALA A 180 19.32 11.43 -26.07
C ALA A 180 20.33 10.28 -26.26
N LEU A 181 20.70 9.59 -25.18
CA LEU A 181 21.56 8.41 -25.21
C LEU A 181 20.84 7.21 -25.85
N LEU A 182 19.57 6.96 -25.48
CA LEU A 182 18.77 5.88 -26.06
C LEU A 182 18.50 6.10 -27.55
N ASP A 183 18.29 7.35 -27.96
CA ASP A 183 18.08 7.75 -29.36
C ASP A 183 19.38 7.76 -30.18
N GLY A 184 20.54 7.54 -29.53
CA GLY A 184 21.86 7.56 -30.18
C GLY A 184 22.33 8.95 -30.60
N THR A 185 21.68 10.01 -30.12
CA THR A 185 22.07 11.40 -30.36
C THR A 185 23.37 11.76 -29.63
N ILE A 186 23.59 11.15 -28.46
CA ILE A 186 24.85 11.23 -27.73
C ILE A 186 25.43 9.84 -27.51
N SER A 187 26.76 9.73 -27.51
CA SER A 187 27.47 8.46 -27.24
C SER A 187 27.72 8.28 -25.74
N GLU A 188 27.90 7.04 -25.28
CA GLU A 188 28.29 6.79 -23.89
C GLU A 188 29.71 7.31 -23.58
N ALA A 189 30.59 7.38 -24.59
CA ALA A 189 31.95 7.90 -24.45
C ALA A 189 31.96 9.39 -24.11
N ASP A 190 31.03 10.16 -24.69
CA ASP A 190 30.93 11.62 -24.54
C ASP A 190 29.85 12.03 -23.51
N LEU A 191 29.36 11.07 -22.73
CA LEU A 191 28.18 11.23 -21.88
C LEU A 191 28.34 12.36 -20.86
N ARG A 192 29.52 12.47 -20.23
CA ARG A 192 29.79 13.51 -19.22
C ARG A 192 29.72 14.91 -19.81
N GLU A 193 30.39 15.15 -20.94
CA GLU A 193 30.43 16.46 -21.59
C GLU A 193 29.04 16.89 -22.05
N ASN A 194 28.28 15.95 -22.62
CA ASN A 194 26.91 16.21 -23.05
C ASN A 194 25.98 16.51 -21.86
N VAL A 195 26.07 15.76 -20.75
CA VAL A 195 25.28 16.05 -19.54
C VAL A 195 25.60 17.44 -18.98
N GLU A 196 26.87 17.84 -18.96
CA GLU A 196 27.26 19.20 -18.55
C GLU A 196 26.69 20.28 -19.49
N ARG A 197 26.58 19.99 -20.79
CA ARG A 197 25.92 20.87 -21.76
C ARG A 197 24.42 20.99 -21.49
N PHE A 198 23.71 19.87 -21.28
CA PHE A 198 22.29 19.89 -20.90
C PHE A 198 22.08 20.68 -19.59
N ALA A 199 22.92 20.46 -18.58
CA ALA A 199 22.86 21.18 -17.31
C ALA A 199 23.06 22.71 -17.47
N ARG A 200 23.97 23.15 -18.36
CA ARG A 200 24.15 24.57 -18.68
C ARG A 200 22.92 25.15 -19.37
N VAL A 201 22.38 24.46 -20.38
CA VAL A 201 21.17 24.90 -21.09
C VAL A 201 19.97 24.98 -20.15
N ALA A 202 19.77 23.97 -19.31
CA ALA A 202 18.70 23.95 -18.31
C ALA A 202 18.86 25.09 -17.30
N ARG A 203 20.08 25.37 -16.82
CA ARG A 203 20.32 26.52 -15.96
C ARG A 203 20.01 27.84 -16.66
N ASP A 204 20.51 28.02 -17.88
CA ASP A 204 20.38 29.27 -18.61
C ASP A 204 18.93 29.55 -19.02
N SER A 205 18.11 28.50 -19.14
CA SER A 205 16.65 28.59 -19.34
C SER A 205 15.88 29.08 -18.11
N PHE A 206 16.52 29.11 -16.94
CA PHE A 206 15.93 29.56 -15.68
C PHE A 206 16.65 30.83 -15.18
N ALA A 207 15.96 31.97 -15.21
CA ALA A 207 16.53 33.27 -14.87
C ALA A 207 17.13 33.36 -13.46
N SER A 208 16.65 32.53 -12.53
CA SER A 208 17.13 32.48 -11.15
C SER A 208 16.72 31.17 -10.46
N LYS A 209 17.24 30.95 -9.25
CA LYS A 209 16.80 29.87 -8.33
C LYS A 209 15.28 29.82 -8.10
N TRP A 210 14.54 30.89 -8.41
CA TRP A 210 13.14 31.07 -8.04
C TRP A 210 12.15 31.00 -9.21
N GLY A 211 12.59 30.71 -10.45
CA GLY A 211 11.67 30.47 -11.55
C GLY A 211 12.26 30.59 -12.96
N HIS A 212 11.44 30.23 -13.93
CA HIS A 212 11.72 30.38 -15.36
C HIS A 212 12.01 31.85 -15.74
N LEU A 213 12.68 32.05 -16.88
CA LEU A 213 12.76 33.37 -17.50
C LEU A 213 11.36 33.98 -17.65
N SER A 214 11.21 35.23 -17.23
CA SER A 214 9.99 36.00 -17.48
C SER A 214 9.73 36.03 -18.99
N LEU A 215 8.47 35.97 -19.40
CA LEU A 215 8.09 36.14 -20.81
C LEU A 215 8.59 37.48 -21.39
N ASN A 216 8.75 38.50 -20.53
CA ASN A 216 9.27 39.81 -20.92
C ASN A 216 10.81 39.89 -20.89
N ALA A 217 11.51 38.80 -20.54
CA ALA A 217 12.97 38.79 -20.59
C ALA A 217 13.43 38.81 -22.05
N LYS A 218 14.48 39.61 -22.31
CA LYS A 218 15.14 39.64 -23.61
C LYS A 218 15.72 38.27 -23.93
N MET A 219 15.48 37.82 -25.17
CA MET A 219 15.92 36.51 -25.65
C MET A 219 17.44 36.46 -25.87
N PHE A 220 18.04 37.60 -26.28
CA PHE A 220 19.48 37.77 -26.40
C PHE A 220 19.91 39.11 -25.81
N ALA A 221 21.17 39.21 -25.38
CA ALA A 221 21.71 40.42 -24.74
C ALA A 221 21.68 41.65 -25.66
N ASP A 222 21.73 41.43 -26.97
CA ASP A 222 21.76 42.41 -28.05
C ASP A 222 20.42 42.56 -28.79
N SER A 223 19.37 41.84 -28.35
CA SER A 223 18.05 41.86 -28.99
C SER A 223 17.02 42.58 -28.13
N ASP A 224 16.03 43.18 -28.77
CA ASP A 224 14.80 43.66 -28.14
C ASP A 224 13.69 42.59 -28.16
N ALA A 225 13.90 41.48 -28.87
CA ALA A 225 12.97 40.36 -28.87
C ALA A 225 12.90 39.71 -27.48
N THR A 226 11.70 39.43 -27.03
CA THR A 226 11.37 38.78 -25.77
C THR A 226 10.86 37.36 -25.99
N LEU A 227 10.82 36.55 -24.94
CA LEU A 227 10.22 35.21 -25.01
C LEU A 227 8.72 35.26 -25.37
N ALA A 228 8.02 36.34 -25.03
CA ALA A 228 6.63 36.55 -25.40
C ALA A 228 6.44 36.61 -26.94
N ASP A 229 7.43 37.11 -27.67
CA ASP A 229 7.37 37.25 -29.13
C ASP A 229 7.43 35.89 -29.86
N LEU A 230 7.82 34.81 -29.15
CA LEU A 230 7.77 33.44 -29.66
C LEU A 230 6.40 32.77 -29.48
N ILE A 231 5.54 33.33 -28.64
CA ILE A 231 4.18 32.80 -28.45
C ILE A 231 3.37 33.24 -29.67
N PRO A 232 2.90 32.30 -30.51
CA PRO A 232 2.12 32.66 -31.68
C PRO A 232 0.88 33.44 -31.23
N ASP A 233 0.66 34.61 -31.81
CA ASP A 233 -0.56 35.38 -31.53
C ASP A 233 -1.77 34.50 -31.89
N PRO A 234 -2.69 34.22 -30.94
CA PRO A 234 -3.88 33.44 -31.24
C PRO A 234 -4.71 34.03 -32.39
N ALA A 235 -4.65 35.35 -32.62
CA ALA A 235 -5.27 35.97 -33.78
C ALA A 235 -4.55 35.64 -35.10
N ALA A 236 -3.23 35.47 -35.08
CA ALA A 236 -2.44 35.02 -36.22
C ALA A 236 -2.68 33.53 -36.53
N LEU A 237 -2.83 32.68 -35.51
CA LEU A 237 -3.19 31.27 -35.69
C LEU A 237 -4.59 31.11 -36.31
N ALA A 238 -5.57 31.87 -35.83
CA ALA A 238 -6.94 31.88 -36.38
C ALA A 238 -7.04 32.45 -37.81
N ALA A 239 -6.01 33.17 -38.29
CA ALA A 239 -5.91 33.60 -39.67
C ALA A 239 -5.35 32.50 -40.58
N PHE A 240 -4.41 31.68 -40.07
CA PHE A 240 -3.93 30.50 -40.80
C PHE A 240 -5.02 29.44 -41.00
N ASP A 241 -5.85 29.19 -39.99
CA ASP A 241 -6.96 28.23 -40.12
C ASP A 241 -7.95 28.66 -41.22
N ARG A 242 -8.22 29.97 -41.34
CA ARG A 242 -9.08 30.51 -42.41
C ARG A 242 -8.49 30.37 -43.80
N ILE A 243 -7.16 30.47 -43.95
CA ILE A 243 -6.49 30.26 -45.24
C ILE A 243 -6.62 28.80 -45.70
N PHE A 244 -6.60 27.84 -44.77
CA PHE A 244 -6.80 26.43 -45.11
C PHE A 244 -8.25 26.06 -45.41
N GLU A 245 -9.23 26.78 -44.83
CA GLU A 245 -10.65 26.61 -45.13
C GLU A 245 -11.05 27.17 -46.51
N GLU A 246 -10.35 28.18 -47.04
CA GLU A 246 -10.67 28.79 -48.35
C GLU A 246 -10.02 28.08 -49.55
N VAL A 247 -9.06 27.18 -49.33
CA VAL A 247 -8.29 26.50 -50.39
C VAL A 247 -8.76 25.04 -50.63
N LEU A 248 -9.68 24.52 -49.80
CA LEU A 248 -10.32 23.21 -49.93
C LEU A 248 -11.76 23.34 -50.45
#